data_AF-A0A535CDY8-F1
#
_entry.id   AF-A0A535CDY8-F1
#
_cell.length_a   1.000
_cell.length_b   1.000
_cell.length_c   1.000
_cell.angle_alpha   90.00
_cell.angle_beta   90.00
_cell.angle_gamma   90.00
#
_symmetry.space_group_name_H-M   'P 1'
#
loop_
_entity.id
_entity.type
_entity.pdbx_description
1 polymer ?
#
loop_
_entity_poly.entity_id
_entity_poly.type
_entity_poly.pdbx_seq_one_letter_code
_entity_poly.pdbx_strand_id
1 'polypeptide(L)'
;MNSPVARSTTIRRLADLRMADVAEVGGKAANLGELIAAGVRVPDGVVLTAGGDHVTADERRSLLLDGAHDLGPGPFAVRSSGISEDGSVRSFAGMFESVLNVSEEELPSGVERTLSSSQTSRAAEYQPGARSQMAVIIQRMVAPAAAGVVLTADPINGDRQACVVTAVRGVADRLVS
;
A
#
# COMPACT_ATOMS: atom_id res chain seq x y z
N MET A 1 -20.60 -8.83 -15.98
CA MET A 1 -19.95 -10.04 -15.44
C MET A 1 -18.49 -9.96 -15.81
N ASN A 2 -17.61 -9.52 -14.90
CA ASN A 2 -16.18 -9.39 -15.22
C ASN A 2 -15.53 -10.76 -15.31
N SER A 3 -14.74 -10.99 -16.36
CA SER A 3 -14.00 -12.24 -16.54
C SER A 3 -13.00 -12.44 -15.38
N PRO A 4 -12.84 -13.66 -14.84
CA PRO A 4 -11.91 -13.94 -13.74
C PRO A 4 -10.46 -13.53 -14.03
N VAL A 5 -10.05 -13.50 -15.31
CA VAL A 5 -8.72 -13.04 -15.75
C VAL A 5 -8.55 -11.53 -15.56
N ALA A 6 -9.59 -10.74 -15.82
CA ALA A 6 -9.55 -9.28 -15.66
C ALA A 6 -9.47 -8.87 -14.18
N ARG A 7 -10.15 -9.62 -13.29
CA ARG A 7 -10.02 -9.46 -11.84
C ARG A 7 -8.60 -9.79 -11.37
N SER A 8 -8.04 -10.91 -11.84
CA SER A 8 -6.69 -11.36 -11.44
C SER A 8 -5.56 -10.41 -11.82
N THR A 9 -5.73 -9.60 -12.88
CA THR A 9 -4.70 -8.66 -13.35
C THR A 9 -4.80 -7.29 -12.66
N THR A 10 -6.02 -6.90 -12.27
CA THR A 10 -6.30 -5.57 -11.70
C THR A 10 -6.25 -5.56 -10.17
N ILE A 11 -6.74 -6.63 -9.53
CA ILE A 11 -6.73 -6.80 -8.07
C ILE A 11 -5.95 -8.07 -7.74
N ARG A 12 -4.83 -7.92 -7.04
CA ARG A 12 -3.98 -9.06 -6.61
C ARG A 12 -3.96 -9.18 -5.09
N ARG A 13 -3.92 -10.40 -4.56
CA ARG A 13 -3.81 -10.63 -3.10
C ARG A 13 -2.38 -10.40 -2.66
N LEU A 14 -2.18 -9.77 -1.50
CA LEU A 14 -0.84 -9.52 -0.93
C LEU A 14 -0.02 -10.82 -0.79
N ALA A 15 -0.68 -11.93 -0.41
CA ALA A 15 -0.02 -13.23 -0.22
C ALA A 15 0.63 -13.79 -1.50
N ASP A 16 0.12 -13.40 -2.67
CA ASP A 16 0.59 -13.87 -3.97
C ASP A 16 1.67 -12.96 -4.59
N LEU A 17 2.03 -11.87 -3.92
CA LEU A 17 3.01 -10.88 -4.42
C LEU A 17 4.43 -11.22 -4.01
N ARG A 18 5.38 -10.91 -4.88
CA ARG A 18 6.83 -11.05 -4.67
C ARG A 18 7.58 -9.81 -5.16
N MET A 19 8.88 -9.73 -4.87
CA MET A 19 9.76 -8.67 -5.39
C MET A 19 9.75 -8.55 -6.92
N ALA A 20 9.49 -9.65 -7.63
CA ALA A 20 9.37 -9.63 -9.09
C ALA A 20 8.17 -8.79 -9.58
N ASP A 21 7.16 -8.56 -8.74
CA ASP A 21 5.95 -7.82 -9.10
C ASP A 21 6.06 -6.31 -8.89
N VAL A 22 7.20 -5.78 -8.41
CA VAL A 22 7.37 -4.36 -8.04
C VAL A 22 6.94 -3.40 -9.15
N ALA A 23 7.17 -3.75 -10.42
CA ALA A 23 6.76 -2.95 -11.57
C ALA A 23 5.23 -2.77 -11.69
N GLU A 24 4.43 -3.68 -11.12
CA GLU A 24 2.96 -3.65 -11.19
C GLU A 24 2.30 -3.16 -9.90
N VAL A 25 2.90 -3.50 -8.75
CA VAL A 25 2.29 -3.30 -7.42
C VAL A 25 3.04 -2.31 -6.53
N GLY A 26 4.20 -1.84 -6.97
CA GLY A 26 5.06 -0.95 -6.21
C GLY A 26 5.80 -1.63 -5.05
N GLY A 27 6.82 -0.93 -4.54
CA GLY A 27 7.77 -1.51 -3.59
C GLY A 27 7.17 -1.93 -2.24
N LYS A 28 6.20 -1.18 -1.71
CA LYS A 28 5.60 -1.49 -0.39
C LYS A 28 4.78 -2.77 -0.45
N ALA A 29 3.95 -2.91 -1.47
CA ALA A 29 3.09 -4.09 -1.66
C ALA A 29 3.93 -5.35 -1.85
N ALA A 30 4.95 -5.29 -2.71
CA ALA A 30 5.86 -6.40 -2.94
C ALA A 30 6.57 -6.82 -1.64
N ASN A 31 7.02 -5.85 -0.82
CA ASN A 31 7.68 -6.15 0.47
C ASN A 31 6.73 -6.81 1.46
N LEU A 32 5.45 -6.40 1.50
CA LEU A 32 4.44 -7.09 2.30
C LEU A 32 4.25 -8.54 1.84
N GLY A 33 4.27 -8.79 0.53
CA GLY A 33 4.22 -10.14 -0.04
C GLY A 33 5.41 -11.02 0.38
N GLU A 34 6.63 -10.48 0.36
CA GLU A 34 7.82 -11.18 0.87
C GLU A 34 7.70 -11.50 2.36
N LEU A 35 7.21 -10.56 3.17
CA LEU A 35 7.00 -10.80 4.61
C LEU A 35 5.99 -11.93 4.85
N ILE A 36 4.89 -11.99 4.08
CA ILE A 36 3.93 -13.08 4.14
C ILE A 36 4.59 -14.41 3.75
N ALA A 37 5.35 -14.43 2.65
CA ALA A 37 6.06 -15.62 2.19
C ALA A 37 7.09 -16.14 3.21
N ALA A 38 7.71 -15.23 3.96
CA ALA A 38 8.62 -15.53 5.06
C ALA A 38 7.92 -15.97 6.36
N GLY A 39 6.58 -16.04 6.38
CA GLY A 39 5.80 -16.47 7.54
C GLY A 39 5.57 -15.38 8.60
N VAL A 40 5.86 -14.12 8.28
CA VAL A 40 5.55 -12.99 9.17
C VAL A 40 4.04 -12.77 9.17
N ARG A 41 3.48 -12.49 10.35
CA ARG A 41 2.06 -12.17 10.51
C ARG A 41 1.77 -10.77 9.97
N VAL A 42 1.40 -10.71 8.70
CA VAL A 42 0.94 -9.50 8.01
C VAL A 42 -0.58 -9.57 7.87
N PRO A 43 -1.35 -8.51 8.17
CA PRO A 43 -2.79 -8.51 7.95
C PRO A 43 -3.13 -8.72 6.47
N ASP A 44 -4.19 -9.49 6.21
CA ASP A 44 -4.64 -9.77 4.85
C ASP A 44 -4.96 -8.47 4.10
N GLY A 45 -4.70 -8.50 2.79
CA GLY A 45 -4.98 -7.37 1.93
C GLY A 45 -4.92 -7.73 0.46
N VAL A 46 -5.43 -6.82 -0.34
CA VAL A 46 -5.36 -6.83 -1.80
C VAL A 46 -4.71 -5.56 -2.30
N VAL A 47 -4.28 -5.56 -3.56
CA VAL A 47 -3.64 -4.44 -4.21
C VAL A 47 -4.34 -4.17 -5.52
N LEU A 48 -4.79 -2.93 -5.69
CA LEU A 48 -5.11 -2.37 -6.99
C LEU A 48 -3.80 -2.07 -7.71
N THR A 49 -3.52 -2.81 -8.78
CA THR A 49 -2.31 -2.65 -9.59
C THR A 49 -2.33 -1.30 -10.32
N ALA A 50 -1.15 -0.76 -10.66
CA ALA A 50 -1.10 0.50 -11.42
C ALA A 50 -1.61 0.36 -12.85
N GLY A 51 -1.68 -0.87 -13.38
CA GLY A 51 -2.32 -1.18 -14.67
C GLY A 51 -3.85 -1.04 -14.66
N GLY A 52 -4.48 -0.81 -13.51
CA GLY A 52 -5.92 -0.64 -13.34
C GLY A 52 -6.53 0.61 -13.98
N ASP A 53 -5.76 1.38 -14.75
CA ASP A 53 -6.23 2.54 -15.52
C ASP A 53 -6.96 2.16 -16.81
N HIS A 54 -6.88 0.89 -17.23
CA HIS A 54 -7.57 0.39 -18.42
C HIS A 54 -9.04 0.03 -18.17
N VAL A 55 -9.47 0.02 -16.90
CA VAL A 55 -10.87 -0.26 -16.53
C VAL A 55 -11.62 1.04 -16.23
N THR A 56 -12.92 1.03 -16.49
CA THR A 56 -13.81 2.15 -16.15
C THR A 56 -13.89 2.36 -14.63
N ALA A 57 -14.35 3.54 -14.20
CA ALA A 57 -14.53 3.83 -12.78
C ALA A 57 -15.51 2.86 -12.09
N ASP A 58 -16.59 2.48 -12.78
CA ASP A 58 -17.59 1.53 -12.28
C ASP A 58 -17.02 0.10 -12.17
N GLU A 59 -16.23 -0.34 -13.15
CA GLU A 59 -15.53 -1.62 -13.08
C GLU A 59 -14.51 -1.64 -11.95
N ARG A 60 -13.71 -0.58 -11.80
CA ARG A 60 -12.76 -0.45 -10.69
C ARG A 60 -13.49 -0.52 -9.35
N ARG A 61 -14.62 0.18 -9.19
CA ARG A 61 -15.46 0.11 -8.00
C ARG A 61 -15.91 -1.32 -7.70
N SER A 62 -16.47 -2.02 -8.69
CA SER A 62 -16.90 -3.42 -8.53
C SER A 62 -15.74 -4.32 -8.11
N LEU A 63 -14.59 -4.20 -8.77
CA LEU A 63 -13.40 -5.00 -8.48
C LEU A 63 -12.85 -4.75 -7.06
N LEU A 64 -12.88 -3.50 -6.60
CA LEU A 64 -12.48 -3.12 -5.24
C LEU A 64 -13.39 -3.73 -4.19
N LEU A 65 -14.71 -3.64 -4.38
CA LEU A 65 -15.70 -4.20 -3.46
C LEU A 65 -15.60 -5.73 -3.42
N ASP A 66 -15.47 -6.38 -4.58
CA ASP A 66 -15.26 -7.83 -4.65
C ASP A 66 -13.94 -8.25 -3.96
N GLY A 67 -12.87 -7.48 -4.17
CA GLY A 67 -11.57 -7.71 -3.52
C GLY A 67 -11.64 -7.55 -2.00
N ALA A 68 -12.37 -6.56 -1.52
CA ALA A 68 -12.55 -6.30 -0.09
C ALA A 68 -13.46 -7.34 0.58
N HIS A 69 -14.51 -7.80 -0.10
CA HIS A 69 -15.37 -8.87 0.41
C HIS A 69 -14.57 -10.14 0.75
N ASP A 70 -13.57 -10.49 -0.07
CA ASP A 70 -12.67 -11.63 0.20
C ASP A 70 -11.82 -11.46 1.48
N LEU A 71 -11.61 -10.22 1.94
CA LEU A 71 -10.89 -9.92 3.18
C LEU A 71 -11.79 -10.02 4.43
N GLY A 72 -13.11 -10.12 4.24
CA GLY A 72 -14.10 -10.06 5.30
C GLY A 72 -14.36 -8.63 5.79
N PRO A 73 -15.12 -8.47 6.89
CA PRO A 73 -15.60 -7.17 7.32
C PRO A 73 -14.45 -6.23 7.65
N GLY A 74 -14.59 -4.98 7.19
CA GLY A 74 -13.68 -3.88 7.50
C GLY A 74 -13.62 -3.49 8.99
N PRO A 75 -12.90 -2.41 9.33
CA PRO A 75 -12.41 -1.38 8.40
C PRO A 75 -11.06 -1.72 7.73
N PHE A 76 -10.70 -0.93 6.72
CA PHE A 76 -9.48 -1.09 5.93
C PHE A 76 -8.55 0.12 6.04
N ALA A 77 -7.26 -0.13 5.87
CA ALA A 77 -6.25 0.87 5.56
C ALA A 77 -6.03 0.89 4.05
N VAL A 78 -6.14 2.07 3.44
CA VAL A 78 -5.86 2.31 2.03
C VAL A 78 -4.54 3.07 1.93
N ARG A 79 -3.54 2.46 1.30
CA ARG A 79 -2.14 2.93 1.33
C ARG A 79 -1.56 2.95 -0.07
N SER A 80 -0.91 4.05 -0.41
CA SER A 80 -0.10 4.16 -1.62
C SER A 80 1.05 3.13 -1.67
N SER A 81 1.32 2.60 -2.85
CA SER A 81 2.50 1.79 -3.17
C SER A 81 3.08 2.28 -4.50
N GLY A 82 4.09 3.15 -4.42
CA GLY A 82 4.72 3.75 -5.59
C GLY A 82 5.54 2.73 -6.38
N ILE A 83 5.46 2.83 -7.70
CA ILE A 83 6.32 2.13 -8.65
C ILE A 83 7.43 3.12 -9.00
N SER A 84 8.62 2.93 -8.43
CA SER A 84 9.79 3.66 -8.90
C SER A 84 10.42 2.81 -9.99
N GLU A 85 10.38 3.29 -11.24
CA GLU A 85 11.30 2.81 -12.27
C GLU A 85 12.73 3.12 -11.84
N ASP A 86 13.62 2.20 -12.16
CA ASP A 86 15.03 2.17 -11.77
C ASP A 86 15.68 3.57 -11.73
N GLY A 87 16.01 3.99 -10.51
CA GLY A 87 16.70 5.24 -10.26
C GLY A 87 17.21 5.24 -8.82
N SER A 88 18.50 4.98 -8.67
CA SER A 88 19.24 5.08 -7.42
C SER A 88 18.85 6.32 -6.60
N VAL A 89 18.52 6.09 -5.33
CA VAL A 89 18.39 7.07 -4.24
C VAL A 89 17.13 7.95 -4.28
N ARG A 90 16.03 7.47 -3.69
CA ARG A 90 15.25 8.18 -2.64
C ARG A 90 14.03 7.35 -2.23
N SER A 91 14.01 6.90 -0.98
CA SER A 91 12.76 6.44 -0.36
C SER A 91 11.86 7.66 -0.16
N PHE A 92 10.76 7.73 -0.90
CA PHE A 92 9.68 8.70 -0.68
C PHE A 92 8.87 8.38 0.60
N ALA A 93 9.57 8.03 1.68
CA ALA A 93 8.97 7.80 2.99
C ALA A 93 8.33 9.10 3.48
N GLY A 94 7.05 9.03 3.89
CA GLY A 94 6.30 10.18 4.40
C GLY A 94 5.65 11.09 3.35
N MET A 95 5.78 10.82 2.04
CA MET A 95 5.23 11.72 1.00
C MET A 95 3.85 11.31 0.47
N PHE A 96 3.37 10.11 0.77
CA PHE A 96 2.11 9.60 0.24
C PHE A 96 1.12 9.26 1.36
N GLU A 97 -0.09 9.75 1.20
CA GLU A 97 -1.16 9.68 2.18
C GLU A 97 -1.65 8.23 2.37
N SER A 98 -1.98 7.86 3.60
CA SER A 98 -2.70 6.63 3.93
C SER A 98 -4.03 7.02 4.54
N VAL A 99 -5.12 6.46 4.04
CA VAL A 99 -6.46 6.65 4.61
C VAL A 99 -6.75 5.45 5.50
N LEU A 100 -6.98 5.69 6.79
CA LEU A 100 -7.22 4.65 7.78
C LEU A 100 -8.70 4.56 8.13
N ASN A 101 -9.12 3.42 8.70
CA ASN A 101 -10.48 3.17 9.18
C ASN A 101 -11.56 3.31 8.09
N VAL A 102 -11.25 2.93 6.84
CA VAL A 102 -12.18 3.04 5.71
C VAL A 102 -13.18 1.90 5.73
N SER A 103 -14.49 2.19 5.69
CA SER A 103 -15.52 1.15 5.58
C SER A 103 -15.58 0.55 4.16
N GLU A 104 -16.29 -0.57 3.97
CA GLU A 104 -16.49 -1.15 2.63
C GLU A 104 -17.14 -0.17 1.66
N GLU A 105 -18.12 0.61 2.13
CA GLU A 105 -18.82 1.60 1.32
C GLU A 105 -17.93 2.78 0.94
N GLU A 106 -16.99 3.14 1.80
CA GLU A 106 -16.07 4.27 1.62
C GLU A 106 -14.85 3.91 0.76
N LEU A 107 -14.57 2.61 0.54
CA LEU A 107 -13.37 2.14 -0.17
C LEU A 107 -13.10 2.83 -1.50
N PRO A 108 -14.09 2.97 -2.43
CA PRO A 108 -13.82 3.66 -3.70
C PRO A 108 -13.30 5.09 -3.49
N SER A 109 -13.91 5.83 -2.55
CA SER A 109 -13.49 7.20 -2.24
C SER A 109 -12.13 7.24 -1.54
N GLY A 110 -11.82 6.27 -0.67
CA GLY A 110 -10.51 6.15 -0.04
C GLY A 110 -9.38 5.87 -1.04
N VAL A 111 -9.65 5.02 -2.04
CA VAL A 111 -8.73 4.73 -3.14
C VAL A 111 -8.52 5.97 -4.01
N GLU A 112 -9.60 6.67 -4.39
CA GLU A 112 -9.52 7.91 -5.17
C GLU A 112 -8.72 9.01 -4.47
N ARG A 113 -8.92 9.20 -3.16
CA ARG A 113 -8.11 10.14 -2.35
C ARG A 113 -6.64 9.74 -2.35
N THR A 114 -6.36 8.46 -2.14
CA THR A 114 -4.98 7.94 -2.17
C THR A 114 -4.33 8.20 -3.53
N LEU A 115 -5.01 7.87 -4.64
CA LEU A 115 -4.57 8.13 -6.01
C LEU A 115 -4.41 9.62 -6.32
N SER A 116 -5.22 10.50 -5.74
CA SER A 116 -5.10 11.95 -5.92
C SER A 116 -3.92 12.52 -5.14
N SER A 117 -3.59 11.94 -3.97
CA SER A 117 -2.44 12.38 -3.15
C SER A 117 -1.09 12.23 -3.85
N SER A 118 -0.96 11.25 -4.76
CA SER A 118 0.27 11.08 -5.55
C SER A 118 0.49 12.19 -6.57
N GLN A 119 -0.58 12.87 -7.02
CA GLN A 119 -0.50 13.97 -7.99
C GLN A 119 -0.05 15.29 -7.36
N THR A 120 -0.25 15.45 -6.04
CA THR A 120 0.21 16.61 -5.27
C THR A 120 1.67 16.50 -4.85
N SER A 121 2.29 15.32 -5.05
CA SER A 121 3.66 15.07 -4.62
C SER A 121 4.68 15.73 -5.56
N ARG A 122 5.79 16.22 -4.98
CA ARG A 122 6.94 16.80 -5.71
C ARG A 122 7.52 15.89 -6.80
N ALA A 123 7.07 14.64 -6.94
CA ALA A 123 7.37 13.80 -8.10
C ALA A 123 7.04 14.47 -9.44
N ALA A 124 5.94 15.25 -9.49
CA ALA A 124 5.59 16.07 -10.67
C ALA A 124 6.58 17.22 -10.94
N GLU A 125 7.32 17.65 -9.91
CA GLU A 125 8.31 18.74 -9.99
C GLU A 125 9.66 18.25 -10.58
N TYR A 126 9.97 16.94 -10.45
CA TYR A 126 11.19 16.33 -10.99
C TYR A 126 10.99 15.75 -12.40
N GLN A 127 9.78 15.34 -12.77
CA GLN A 127 9.44 14.93 -14.14
C GLN A 127 8.05 15.47 -14.54
N PRO A 128 7.97 16.73 -15.01
CA PRO A 128 6.73 17.27 -15.54
C PRO A 128 6.26 16.43 -16.74
N GLY A 129 5.13 15.74 -16.57
CA GLY A 129 4.51 14.89 -17.60
C GLY A 129 4.59 13.38 -17.36
N ALA A 130 5.38 12.92 -16.39
CA ALA A 130 5.35 11.52 -15.98
C ALA A 130 4.14 11.26 -15.09
N ARG A 131 3.18 10.46 -15.56
CA ARG A 131 2.16 9.87 -14.68
C ARG A 131 2.90 8.93 -13.74
N SER A 132 3.03 9.30 -12.47
CA SER A 132 3.50 8.40 -11.42
C SER A 132 2.54 7.22 -11.35
N GLN A 133 2.95 6.08 -11.91
CA GLN A 133 2.19 4.85 -11.80
C GLN A 133 2.23 4.41 -10.34
N MET A 134 1.06 4.36 -9.72
CA MET A 134 0.94 4.03 -8.31
C MET A 134 -0.11 2.95 -8.14
N ALA A 135 0.29 1.89 -7.46
CA ALA A 135 -0.62 0.88 -6.95
C ALA A 135 -1.17 1.30 -5.59
N VAL A 136 -2.33 0.75 -5.23
CA VAL A 136 -3.00 1.04 -3.95
C VAL A 136 -3.21 -0.26 -3.18
N ILE A 137 -2.64 -0.33 -1.99
CA ILE A 137 -2.82 -1.42 -1.04
C ILE A 137 -4.11 -1.16 -0.26
N ILE A 138 -4.98 -2.17 -0.18
CA ILE A 138 -6.15 -2.21 0.69
C ILE A 138 -5.93 -3.35 1.67
N GLN A 139 -5.75 -3.03 2.94
CA GLN A 139 -5.35 -3.99 3.96
C GLN A 139 -6.30 -3.91 5.16
N ARG A 140 -6.63 -5.05 5.77
CA ARG A 140 -7.46 -5.07 6.97
C ARG A 140 -6.80 -4.28 8.09
N MET A 141 -7.58 -3.44 8.76
CA MET A 141 -7.13 -2.78 9.98
C MET A 141 -6.97 -3.80 11.10
N VAL A 142 -5.91 -3.62 11.88
CA VAL A 142 -5.78 -4.27 13.19
C VAL A 142 -6.27 -3.27 14.24
N ALA A 143 -6.85 -3.77 15.33
CA ALA A 143 -7.14 -2.98 16.53
C ALA A 143 -6.03 -3.19 17.56
N PRO A 144 -4.86 -2.52 17.43
CA PRO A 144 -3.73 -2.76 18.31
C PRO A 144 -3.93 -2.12 19.68
N ALA A 145 -3.46 -2.80 20.73
CA ALA A 145 -3.24 -2.16 22.03
C ALA A 145 -2.06 -1.16 21.98
N ALA A 146 -1.05 -1.46 21.14
CA ALA A 146 0.09 -0.61 20.86
C ALA A 146 0.65 -0.88 19.45
N ALA A 147 1.24 0.13 18.83
CA ALA A 147 1.87 0.04 17.52
C ALA A 147 3.17 0.86 17.53
N GLY A 148 4.08 0.56 16.60
CA GLY A 148 5.41 1.15 16.62
C GLY A 148 6.21 0.92 15.34
N VAL A 149 7.42 1.50 15.34
CA VAL A 149 8.43 1.32 14.30
C VAL A 149 9.67 0.70 14.94
N VAL A 150 10.25 -0.26 14.22
CA VAL A 150 11.51 -0.91 14.60
C VAL A 150 12.55 -0.58 13.55
N LEU A 151 13.72 -0.13 14.00
CA LEU A 151 14.92 0.05 13.20
C LEU A 151 15.95 -0.96 13.69
N THR A 152 16.42 -1.83 12.79
CA THR A 152 17.38 -2.90 13.11
C THR A 152 18.84 -2.42 13.13
N ALA A 153 19.05 -1.12 13.01
CA ALA A 153 20.31 -0.43 13.23
C ALA A 153 20.02 0.91 13.90
N ASP A 154 20.95 1.41 14.70
CA ASP A 154 20.86 2.74 15.32
C ASP A 154 20.87 3.82 14.23
N PRO A 155 19.82 4.64 14.10
CA PRO A 155 19.72 5.65 13.05
C PRO A 155 20.66 6.84 13.25
N ILE A 156 21.25 7.02 14.44
CA ILE A 156 22.12 8.15 14.78
C ILE A 156 23.56 7.86 14.36
N ASN A 157 24.06 6.65 14.67
CA ASN A 157 25.47 6.28 14.44
C ASN A 157 25.65 5.11 13.46
N GLY A 158 24.57 4.45 13.03
CA GLY A 158 24.61 3.33 12.08
C GLY A 158 24.97 1.98 12.69
N ASP A 159 25.03 1.85 14.02
CA ASP A 159 25.36 0.59 14.69
C ASP A 159 24.32 -0.50 14.38
N ARG A 160 24.75 -1.54 13.67
CA ARG A 160 23.90 -2.69 13.27
C ARG A 160 23.77 -3.75 14.36
N GLN A 161 24.44 -3.58 15.51
CA GLN A 161 24.27 -4.41 16.69
C GLN A 161 23.20 -3.87 17.64
N ALA A 162 22.72 -2.65 17.40
CA ALA A 162 21.66 -2.01 18.17
C ALA A 162 20.32 -2.04 17.41
N CYS A 163 19.24 -2.26 18.14
CA CYS A 163 17.86 -2.21 17.63
C CYS A 163 17.10 -1.10 18.37
N VAL A 164 16.49 -0.18 17.63
CA VAL A 164 15.71 0.93 18.19
C VAL A 164 14.24 0.69 17.94
N VAL A 165 13.45 0.67 19.02
CA VAL A 165 12.00 0.46 18.98
C VAL A 165 11.30 1.69 19.54
N THR A 166 10.43 2.28 18.72
CA THR A 166 9.54 3.38 19.16
C THR A 166 8.11 2.89 19.09
N ALA A 167 7.35 3.04 20.19
CA ALA A 167 5.97 2.56 20.28
C ALA A 167 5.04 3.58 20.94
N VAL A 168 3.77 3.54 20.54
CA VAL A 168 2.66 4.34 21.08
C VAL A 168 1.50 3.43 21.43
N ARG A 169 0.60 3.88 22.32
CA ARG A 169 -0.67 3.20 22.57
C ARG A 169 -1.63 3.40 21.40
N GLY A 170 -2.38 2.36 21.05
CA GLY A 170 -3.31 2.39 19.93
C GLY A 170 -2.61 2.36 18.57
N VAL A 171 -3.25 2.95 17.56
CA VAL A 171 -2.72 3.05 16.19
C VAL A 171 -1.54 4.03 16.12
N ALA A 172 -0.57 3.73 15.26
CA ALA A 172 0.66 4.54 15.10
C ALA A 172 0.55 5.63 14.02
N ASP A 173 -0.66 6.14 13.77
CA ASP A 173 -0.93 7.18 12.77
C ASP A 173 -0.16 8.48 13.05
N ARG A 174 0.01 8.83 14.33
CA ARG A 174 0.77 10.01 14.79
C ARG A 174 2.26 9.77 15.02
N LEU A 175 2.73 8.52 14.92
CA LEU A 175 4.15 8.19 15.09
C LEU A 175 4.94 8.38 13.78
N VAL A 176 4.26 8.16 12.66
CA VAL A 176 4.83 8.16 11.31
C VAL A 176 4.03 9.16 10.47
N SER A 177 4.15 10.44 10.82
CA SER A 177 3.56 11.57 10.08
C SER A 177 4.62 12.30 9.29
#